data_AF-A0AAV3UVF3-F1
#
_entry.id   AF-A0AAV3UVF3-F1
#
_cell.length_a   1.000
_cell.length_b   1.000
_cell.length_c   1.000
_cell.angle_alpha   90.00
_cell.angle_beta   90.00
_cell.angle_gamma   90.00
#
_symmetry.space_group_name_H-M   'P 1'
#
loop_
_entity.id
_entity.type
_entity.pdbx_description
1 polymer ?
#
loop_
_entity_poly.entity_id
_entity_poly.type
_entity_poly.pdbx_seq_one_letter_code
_entity_poly.pdbx_strand_id
1 'polypeptide(L)'
;MDNLARSLILVCILLSPCTQAELIQWDAFETGDNLAVKDNTTGLIWLDLTLTNHLSYNDAGNAYSGWEYASADAVYGLLDSAFTDIQLVRHDTQEPSNYERNCSNTSDCYAQATNWQTLFGMTQGSRYYQTYAFGLYRDDSSRLRMAGSYLNGSALANVYGQDFDNAHNTQLSESNDLYSTFLIQSQPQAQASSTVSAGAPNAFAFLCFPFVWLAIRKKIRE
;
A
#
# COMPACT_ATOMS: atom_id res chain seq x y z
N MET A 1 42.38 11.38 45.89
CA MET A 1 41.37 12.43 45.69
C MET A 1 41.22 12.65 44.19
N ASP A 2 40.10 12.46 43.51
CA ASP A 2 38.93 11.62 43.70
C ASP A 2 38.37 11.41 42.29
N ASN A 3 37.71 10.27 42.10
CA ASN A 3 37.01 9.86 40.90
C ASN A 3 36.11 10.97 40.33
N LEU A 4 36.27 11.31 39.04
CA LEU A 4 35.23 12.02 38.30
C LEU A 4 35.02 11.40 36.91
N ALA A 5 33.93 10.63 36.82
CA ALA A 5 33.07 10.41 35.65
C ALA A 5 33.76 9.91 34.35
N ARG A 6 33.74 8.62 34.01
CA ARG A 6 32.56 7.83 33.60
C ARG A 6 31.51 8.68 32.85
N SER A 7 31.56 8.58 31.52
CA SER A 7 30.43 8.56 30.56
C SER A 7 30.70 9.41 29.33
N LEU A 8 31.30 8.80 28.30
CA LEU A 8 31.06 9.19 26.92
C LEU A 8 30.01 8.21 26.37
N ILE A 9 28.75 8.48 26.71
CA ILE A 9 27.59 8.02 25.93
C ILE A 9 27.27 9.18 25.00
N LEU A 10 27.50 9.01 23.71
CA LEU A 10 26.86 9.81 22.66
C LEU A 10 26.76 8.91 21.43
N VAL A 11 25.76 8.02 21.43
CA VAL A 11 24.54 8.19 20.64
C VAL A 11 24.93 8.43 19.18
N CYS A 12 25.37 7.37 18.51
CA CYS A 12 25.17 7.27 17.06
C CYS A 12 23.66 7.18 16.86
N ILE A 13 23.08 8.36 16.65
CA ILE A 13 21.72 8.59 16.21
C ILE A 13 21.45 7.59 15.09
N LEU A 14 20.58 6.63 15.39
CA LEU A 14 19.86 5.84 14.42
C LEU A 14 19.11 6.84 13.54
N LEU A 15 19.78 7.33 12.51
CA LEU A 15 19.11 7.84 11.32
C LEU A 15 18.51 6.61 10.66
N SER A 16 17.42 6.11 11.22
CA SER A 16 16.52 5.26 10.46
C SER A 16 16.18 6.08 9.22
N PRO A 17 16.45 5.59 8.00
CA PRO A 17 15.80 6.18 6.85
C PRO A 17 14.31 6.18 7.19
N CYS A 18 13.67 7.34 7.03
CA CYS A 18 12.22 7.38 6.96
C CYS A 18 11.90 6.67 5.65
N THR A 19 11.86 5.34 5.68
CA THR A 19 11.43 4.53 4.54
C THR A 19 9.97 4.88 4.38
N GLN A 20 9.66 5.76 3.42
CA GLN A 20 8.28 5.92 2.98
C GLN A 20 7.85 4.55 2.49
N ALA A 21 6.69 4.07 2.96
CA ALA A 21 6.15 2.79 2.55
C ALA A 21 6.10 2.75 1.01
N GLU A 22 6.95 1.94 0.39
CA GLU A 22 7.16 1.95 -1.06
C GLU A 22 6.61 0.65 -1.63
N LEU A 23 5.42 0.75 -2.24
CA LEU A 23 4.88 -0.27 -3.11
C LEU A 23 5.52 -0.10 -4.49
N ILE A 24 6.17 -1.14 -4.99
CA ILE A 24 6.85 -1.11 -6.29
C ILE A 24 6.37 -2.25 -7.19
N GLN A 25 6.36 -2.02 -8.50
CA GLN A 25 6.10 -3.09 -9.46
C GLN A 25 7.14 -4.20 -9.32
N TRP A 26 6.70 -5.44 -9.50
CA TRP A 26 7.51 -6.64 -9.32
C TRP A 26 7.12 -7.72 -10.33
N ASP A 27 8.06 -8.64 -10.58
CA ASP A 27 7.84 -9.77 -11.48
C ASP A 27 7.35 -11.00 -10.70
N ALA A 28 6.25 -11.62 -11.13
CA ALA A 28 5.63 -12.75 -10.44
C ALA A 28 6.18 -14.10 -10.90
N PHE A 29 6.37 -14.29 -12.20
CA PHE A 29 6.69 -15.57 -12.82
C PHE A 29 7.89 -15.48 -13.76
N GLU A 30 7.97 -14.41 -14.56
CA GLU A 30 9.00 -14.20 -15.56
C GLU A 30 9.56 -12.78 -15.48
N THR A 31 10.83 -12.62 -15.83
CA THR A 31 11.46 -11.29 -15.82
C THR A 31 10.76 -10.34 -16.78
N GLY A 32 10.32 -9.19 -16.26
CA GLY A 32 9.61 -8.14 -16.97
C GLY A 32 8.10 -8.34 -17.08
N ASP A 33 7.50 -9.35 -16.44
CA ASP A 33 6.06 -9.57 -16.49
C ASP A 33 5.28 -8.50 -15.72
N ASN A 34 5.88 -7.87 -14.71
CA ASN A 34 5.24 -6.87 -13.86
C ASN A 34 3.92 -7.34 -13.24
N LEU A 35 3.75 -8.64 -13.00
CA LEU A 35 2.51 -9.25 -12.52
C LEU A 35 2.42 -9.37 -10.99
N ALA A 36 3.22 -8.58 -10.27
CA ALA A 36 3.17 -8.48 -8.82
C ALA A 36 3.51 -7.06 -8.34
N VAL A 37 3.24 -6.81 -7.07
CA VAL A 37 3.62 -5.60 -6.35
C VAL A 37 4.39 -6.01 -5.11
N LYS A 38 5.60 -5.49 -4.93
CA LYS A 38 6.39 -5.72 -3.73
C LYS A 38 6.17 -4.58 -2.74
N ASP A 39 5.80 -4.93 -1.52
CA ASP A 39 5.81 -4.02 -0.38
C ASP A 39 7.17 -4.08 0.30
N ASN A 40 7.98 -3.04 0.13
CA ASN A 40 9.31 -2.96 0.73
C ASN A 40 9.29 -2.81 2.26
N THR A 41 8.15 -2.49 2.85
CA THR A 41 7.98 -2.34 4.31
C THR A 41 7.84 -3.71 4.97
N THR A 42 6.95 -4.55 4.44
CA THR A 42 6.64 -5.87 5.02
C THR A 42 7.46 -7.00 4.37
N GLY A 43 7.99 -6.76 3.17
CA GLY A 43 8.64 -7.79 2.35
C GLY A 43 7.64 -8.72 1.64
N LEU A 44 6.34 -8.47 1.77
CA LEU A 44 5.30 -9.22 1.07
C LEU A 44 5.30 -8.87 -0.41
N ILE A 45 5.09 -9.88 -1.24
CA ILE A 45 4.84 -9.73 -2.67
C ILE A 45 3.36 -10.03 -2.90
N TRP A 46 2.66 -9.12 -3.54
CA TRP A 46 1.24 -9.19 -3.81
C TRP A 46 1.01 -9.53 -5.28
N LEU A 47 0.13 -10.48 -5.56
CA LEU A 47 -0.19 -10.84 -6.93
C LEU A 47 -1.01 -9.72 -7.59
N ASP A 48 -0.72 -9.43 -8.86
CA ASP A 48 -1.54 -8.52 -9.65
C ASP A 48 -3.00 -9.01 -9.70
N LEU A 49 -3.95 -8.09 -9.50
CA LEU A 49 -5.36 -8.43 -9.37
C LEU A 49 -5.94 -8.95 -10.69
N THR A 50 -5.37 -8.57 -11.83
CA THR A 50 -5.83 -9.07 -13.15
C THR A 50 -5.70 -10.59 -13.29
N LEU A 51 -4.83 -11.22 -12.52
CA LEU A 51 -4.62 -12.67 -12.53
C LEU A 51 -5.73 -13.43 -11.80
N THR A 52 -6.32 -12.85 -10.76
CA THR A 52 -7.40 -13.51 -10.00
C THR A 52 -8.79 -12.98 -10.35
N ASN A 53 -8.87 -12.10 -11.34
CA ASN A 53 -10.14 -11.64 -11.89
C ASN A 53 -10.94 -12.81 -12.51
N HIS A 54 -12.27 -12.73 -12.47
CA HIS A 54 -13.21 -13.75 -12.92
C HIS A 54 -13.09 -15.11 -12.21
N LEU A 55 -12.35 -15.20 -11.11
CA LEU A 55 -12.33 -16.38 -10.24
C LEU A 55 -13.24 -16.16 -9.04
N SER A 56 -13.83 -17.23 -8.51
CA SER A 56 -14.37 -17.18 -7.15
C SER A 56 -13.22 -17.05 -6.16
N TYR A 57 -13.49 -16.57 -4.94
CA TYR A 57 -12.47 -16.49 -3.89
C TYR A 57 -11.80 -17.85 -3.67
N ASN A 58 -12.61 -18.93 -3.58
CA ASN A 58 -12.10 -20.28 -3.37
C ASN A 58 -11.23 -20.78 -4.53
N ASP A 59 -11.58 -20.45 -5.77
CA ASP A 59 -10.79 -20.86 -6.94
C ASP A 59 -9.47 -20.09 -7.01
N ALA A 60 -9.49 -18.79 -6.70
CA ALA A 60 -8.31 -17.94 -6.70
C ALA A 60 -7.21 -18.49 -5.76
N GLY A 61 -7.56 -18.88 -4.53
CA GLY A 61 -6.59 -19.44 -3.59
C GLY A 61 -5.97 -20.78 -4.00
N ASN A 62 -6.47 -21.42 -5.06
CA ASN A 62 -5.92 -22.66 -5.61
C ASN A 62 -5.30 -22.47 -7.02
N ALA A 63 -5.43 -21.28 -7.61
CA ALA A 63 -5.06 -21.03 -9.00
C ALA A 63 -3.54 -20.89 -9.21
N TYR A 64 -2.81 -20.39 -8.20
CA TYR A 64 -1.40 -20.04 -8.33
C TYR A 64 -0.55 -20.72 -7.26
N SER A 65 0.25 -21.70 -7.68
CA SER A 65 1.13 -22.44 -6.75
C SER A 65 2.13 -21.51 -6.07
N GLY A 66 2.27 -21.65 -4.75
CA GLY A 66 3.15 -20.83 -3.94
C GLY A 66 2.58 -19.48 -3.54
N TRP A 67 1.36 -19.14 -3.97
CA TRP A 67 0.64 -17.94 -3.53
C TRP A 67 -0.43 -18.32 -2.50
N GLU A 68 -0.56 -17.52 -1.46
CA GLU A 68 -1.48 -17.76 -0.34
C GLU A 68 -2.44 -16.59 -0.16
N TYR A 69 -3.59 -16.81 0.49
CA TYR A 69 -4.50 -15.72 0.83
C TYR A 69 -3.81 -14.70 1.73
N ALA A 70 -3.99 -13.42 1.43
CA ALA A 70 -3.60 -12.36 2.35
C ALA A 70 -4.44 -12.43 3.64
N SER A 71 -3.80 -12.23 4.79
CA SER A 71 -4.50 -12.01 6.04
C SER A 71 -5.17 -10.63 6.05
N ALA A 72 -6.19 -10.44 6.89
CA ALA A 72 -6.84 -9.15 7.08
C ALA A 72 -5.82 -8.06 7.47
N ASP A 73 -4.97 -8.34 8.46
CA ASP A 73 -3.91 -7.43 8.91
C ASP A 73 -2.94 -7.04 7.79
N ALA A 74 -2.56 -7.98 6.92
CA ALA A 74 -1.70 -7.67 5.78
C ALA A 74 -2.40 -6.73 4.80
N VAL A 75 -3.68 -6.95 4.52
CA VAL A 75 -4.48 -6.09 3.65
C VAL A 75 -4.65 -4.70 4.29
N TYR A 76 -4.87 -4.62 5.59
CA TYR A 76 -4.98 -3.34 6.29
C TYR A 76 -3.68 -2.52 6.18
N GLY A 77 -2.53 -3.14 6.45
CA GLY A 77 -1.23 -2.49 6.27
C GLY A 77 -0.94 -2.08 4.82
N LEU A 78 -1.35 -2.88 3.84
CA LEU A 78 -1.27 -2.54 2.42
C LEU A 78 -2.11 -1.30 2.10
N LEU A 79 -3.36 -1.26 2.56
CA LEU A 79 -4.28 -0.16 2.29
C LEU A 79 -3.79 1.13 2.95
N ASP A 80 -3.32 1.08 4.19
CA ASP A 80 -2.73 2.23 4.89
C ASP A 80 -1.49 2.77 4.16
N SER A 81 -0.72 1.89 3.52
CA SER A 81 0.45 2.27 2.71
C SER A 81 0.06 2.85 1.36
N ALA A 82 -0.97 2.32 0.70
CA ALA A 82 -1.42 2.77 -0.61
C ALA A 82 -2.25 4.06 -0.55
N PHE A 83 -3.02 4.23 0.52
CA PHE A 83 -4.04 5.25 0.66
C PHE A 83 -3.73 6.22 1.80
N THR A 84 -2.53 6.81 1.73
CA THR A 84 -2.02 7.74 2.75
C THR A 84 -2.92 8.99 2.86
N ASP A 85 -3.21 9.43 4.07
CA ASP A 85 -3.95 10.66 4.36
C ASP A 85 -5.43 10.71 3.90
N ILE A 86 -6.00 9.58 3.48
CA ILE A 86 -7.45 9.43 3.27
C ILE A 86 -8.13 9.30 4.64
N GLN A 87 -8.68 10.41 5.15
CA GLN A 87 -9.55 10.39 6.31
C GLN A 87 -10.91 9.86 5.86
N LEU A 88 -11.17 8.57 6.08
CA LEU A 88 -12.49 7.98 5.84
C LEU A 88 -13.51 8.64 6.78
N VAL A 89 -14.12 9.74 6.34
CA VAL A 89 -15.04 10.54 7.15
C VAL A 89 -16.31 9.73 7.40
N ARG A 90 -16.55 9.35 8.66
CA ARG A 90 -17.88 8.97 9.15
C ARG A 90 -18.79 10.20 9.04
N HIS A 91 -19.66 10.24 8.04
CA HIS A 91 -20.85 11.08 8.13
C HIS A 91 -21.80 10.43 9.13
N ASP A 92 -21.88 11.00 10.33
CA ASP A 92 -22.69 10.59 11.47
C ASP A 92 -24.22 10.66 11.23
N THR A 93 -24.66 10.98 10.03
CA THR A 93 -26.05 10.89 9.61
C THR A 93 -26.18 10.31 8.20
N GLN A 94 -26.57 9.04 8.11
CA GLN A 94 -27.21 8.41 6.94
C GLN A 94 -26.39 8.16 5.66
N GLU A 95 -25.07 8.04 5.69
CA GLU A 95 -24.30 7.54 4.53
C GLU A 95 -23.60 6.20 4.82
N PRO A 96 -23.58 5.25 3.86
CA PRO A 96 -22.97 3.94 4.07
C PRO A 96 -21.49 4.10 4.42
N SER A 97 -21.03 3.23 5.30
CA SER A 97 -19.68 3.17 5.89
C SER A 97 -18.54 3.39 4.89
N ASN A 98 -17.81 4.49 5.09
CA ASN A 98 -16.35 4.64 4.93
C ASN A 98 -15.74 4.42 3.54
N TYR A 99 -16.24 5.17 2.54
CA TYR A 99 -15.55 5.41 1.27
C TYR A 99 -15.51 6.92 1.03
N GLU A 100 -14.38 7.46 0.57
CA GLU A 100 -14.32 8.85 0.10
C GLU A 100 -15.09 8.95 -1.22
N ARG A 101 -16.43 9.02 -1.12
CA ARG A 101 -17.32 9.11 -2.28
C ARG A 101 -16.92 10.33 -3.12
N ASN A 102 -16.51 10.08 -4.36
CA ASN A 102 -16.25 11.08 -5.39
C ASN A 102 -14.95 11.88 -5.22
N CYS A 103 -13.82 11.17 -5.13
CA CYS A 103 -12.52 11.79 -5.32
C CYS A 103 -12.49 12.50 -6.68
N SER A 104 -12.45 13.83 -6.65
CA SER A 104 -12.31 14.66 -7.84
C SER A 104 -10.97 14.36 -8.51
N ASN A 105 -10.89 14.44 -9.83
CA ASN A 105 -9.65 14.25 -10.57
C ASN A 105 -8.50 15.22 -10.23
N THR A 106 -8.78 16.23 -9.42
CA THR A 106 -7.79 17.17 -8.87
C THR A 106 -7.38 16.86 -7.43
N SER A 107 -7.89 15.78 -6.81
CA SER A 107 -7.59 15.43 -5.42
C SER A 107 -6.52 14.36 -5.29
N ASP A 108 -5.85 14.34 -4.14
CA ASP A 108 -4.84 13.33 -3.83
C ASP A 108 -5.45 11.91 -3.78
N CYS A 109 -6.67 11.75 -3.27
CA CYS A 109 -7.38 10.47 -3.34
C CYS A 109 -7.51 9.93 -4.77
N TYR A 110 -7.82 10.79 -5.75
CA TYR A 110 -7.91 10.33 -7.15
C TYR A 110 -6.53 9.87 -7.67
N ALA A 111 -5.47 10.60 -7.33
CA ALA A 111 -4.12 10.21 -7.68
C ALA A 111 -3.75 8.85 -7.05
N GLN A 112 -4.07 8.64 -5.77
CA GLN A 112 -3.82 7.38 -5.07
C GLN A 112 -4.66 6.23 -5.66
N ALA A 113 -5.93 6.47 -5.98
CA ALA A 113 -6.78 5.50 -6.68
C ALA A 113 -6.20 5.09 -8.04
N THR A 114 -5.64 6.04 -8.79
CA THR A 114 -4.99 5.81 -10.08
C THR A 114 -3.68 5.03 -9.92
N ASN A 115 -2.86 5.40 -8.93
CA ASN A 115 -1.62 4.72 -8.62
C ASN A 115 -1.88 3.26 -8.21
N TRP A 116 -2.93 3.02 -7.42
CA TRP A 116 -3.38 1.68 -7.07
C TRP A 116 -3.68 0.83 -8.30
N GLN A 117 -4.51 1.33 -9.24
CA GLN A 117 -4.83 0.61 -10.49
C GLN A 117 -3.61 0.42 -11.39
N THR A 118 -2.63 1.32 -11.30
CA THR A 118 -1.37 1.20 -12.05
C THR A 118 -0.50 0.08 -11.51
N LEU A 119 -0.43 -0.05 -10.17
CA LEU A 119 0.39 -1.06 -9.50
C LEU A 119 -0.22 -2.45 -9.59
N PHE A 120 -1.50 -2.57 -9.23
CA PHE A 120 -2.19 -3.85 -9.05
C PHE A 120 -2.96 -4.33 -10.28
N GLY A 121 -2.93 -3.55 -11.37
CA GLY A 121 -3.74 -3.79 -12.54
C GLY A 121 -5.22 -3.49 -12.31
N MET A 122 -5.98 -3.43 -13.40
CA MET A 122 -7.40 -3.09 -13.39
C MET A 122 -8.19 -3.88 -14.41
N THR A 123 -9.48 -4.04 -14.13
CA THR A 123 -10.47 -4.64 -15.02
C THR A 123 -11.42 -3.57 -15.54
N GLN A 124 -11.91 -3.73 -16.77
CA GLN A 124 -12.93 -2.84 -17.32
C GLN A 124 -14.30 -3.25 -16.82
N GLY A 125 -15.13 -2.29 -16.43
CA GLY A 125 -16.52 -2.55 -16.09
C GLY A 125 -17.48 -2.51 -17.27
N SER A 126 -18.75 -2.33 -16.93
CA SER A 126 -19.86 -2.25 -17.90
C SER A 126 -19.71 -1.11 -18.92
N ARG A 127 -18.91 -0.10 -18.62
CA ARG A 127 -18.58 1.02 -19.50
C ARG A 127 -17.07 1.08 -19.67
N TYR A 128 -16.61 1.35 -20.89
CA TYR A 128 -15.17 1.34 -21.22
C TYR A 128 -14.31 2.30 -20.39
N TYR A 129 -14.92 3.36 -19.84
CA TYR A 129 -14.24 4.34 -18.99
C TYR A 129 -14.30 3.99 -17.50
N GLN A 130 -15.02 2.94 -17.12
CA GLN A 130 -15.10 2.47 -15.75
C GLN A 130 -14.08 1.37 -15.53
N THR A 131 -13.24 1.53 -14.53
CA THR A 131 -12.19 0.56 -14.21
C THR A 131 -12.14 0.25 -12.73
N TYR A 132 -11.84 -1.01 -12.41
CA TYR A 132 -11.91 -1.57 -11.07
C TYR A 132 -10.61 -2.28 -10.75
N ALA A 133 -10.12 -2.08 -9.53
CA ALA A 133 -9.02 -2.84 -8.97
C ALA A 133 -9.39 -3.19 -7.53
N PHE A 134 -10.27 -4.17 -7.39
CA PHE A 134 -10.77 -4.63 -6.11
C PHE A 134 -10.22 -6.00 -5.78
N GLY A 135 -9.68 -6.14 -4.57
CA GLY A 135 -9.25 -7.41 -4.02
C GLY A 135 -10.16 -7.85 -2.87
N LEU A 136 -10.53 -9.13 -2.88
CA LEU A 136 -11.24 -9.80 -1.83
C LEU A 136 -10.27 -10.38 -0.80
N TYR A 137 -10.67 -10.34 0.47
CA TYR A 137 -9.94 -10.94 1.60
C TYR A 137 -10.92 -11.35 2.70
N ARG A 138 -10.54 -12.32 3.53
CA ARG A 138 -11.34 -12.70 4.71
C ARG A 138 -10.93 -11.86 5.92
N ASP A 139 -11.92 -11.27 6.60
CA ASP A 139 -11.71 -10.64 7.91
C ASP A 139 -11.61 -11.68 9.03
N ASP A 140 -11.24 -11.23 10.23
CA ASP A 140 -11.13 -12.07 11.43
C ASP A 140 -12.46 -12.72 11.85
N SER A 141 -13.59 -12.17 11.39
CA SER A 141 -14.93 -12.73 11.58
C SER A 141 -15.31 -13.73 10.48
N SER A 142 -14.36 -14.14 9.63
CA SER A 142 -14.55 -15.04 8.49
C SER A 142 -15.53 -14.52 7.43
N ARG A 143 -15.80 -13.21 7.40
CA ARG A 143 -16.60 -12.58 6.35
C ARG A 143 -15.69 -12.21 5.21
N LEU A 144 -16.18 -12.38 3.98
CA LEU A 144 -15.47 -11.92 2.81
C LEU A 144 -15.68 -10.42 2.63
N ARG A 145 -14.57 -9.69 2.56
CA ARG A 145 -14.47 -8.23 2.43
C ARG A 145 -13.91 -7.87 1.07
N MET A 146 -14.06 -6.60 0.70
CA MET A 146 -13.49 -6.02 -0.51
C MET A 146 -12.78 -4.72 -0.16
N ALA A 147 -11.63 -4.48 -0.79
CA ALA A 147 -10.93 -3.20 -0.77
C ALA A 147 -10.26 -2.91 -2.11
N GLY A 148 -9.89 -1.64 -2.32
CA GLY A 148 -9.20 -1.19 -3.53
C GLY A 148 -9.82 0.09 -4.10
N SER A 149 -9.79 0.24 -5.43
CA SER A 149 -10.24 1.49 -6.08
C SER A 149 -11.13 1.28 -7.29
N TYR A 150 -11.99 2.28 -7.53
CA TYR A 150 -12.83 2.40 -8.71
C TYR A 150 -12.61 3.76 -9.36
N LEU A 151 -12.43 3.77 -10.68
CA LEU A 151 -12.31 4.98 -11.49
C LEU A 151 -13.52 5.06 -12.44
N ASN A 152 -14.07 6.27 -12.58
CA ASN A 152 -15.18 6.58 -13.48
C ASN A 152 -14.73 7.62 -14.51
N GLY A 153 -13.97 7.14 -15.49
CA GLY A 153 -13.28 7.97 -16.47
C GLY A 153 -12.21 8.84 -15.82
N SER A 154 -11.91 9.97 -16.47
CA SER A 154 -10.89 10.91 -16.02
C SER A 154 -11.38 11.93 -14.97
N ALA A 155 -12.58 11.74 -14.43
CA ALA A 155 -13.28 12.78 -13.66
C ALA A 155 -13.42 12.43 -12.18
N LEU A 156 -13.69 11.17 -11.85
CA LEU A 156 -14.06 10.74 -10.51
C LEU A 156 -13.44 9.38 -10.17
N ALA A 157 -13.07 9.21 -8.90
CA ALA A 157 -12.65 7.92 -8.34
C ALA A 157 -13.27 7.70 -6.95
N ASN A 158 -13.25 6.46 -6.49
CA ASN A 158 -13.54 6.05 -5.12
C ASN A 158 -12.44 5.11 -4.63
N VAL A 159 -12.11 5.21 -3.34
CA VAL A 159 -11.25 4.28 -2.61
C VAL A 159 -12.07 3.57 -1.53
N TYR A 160 -11.84 2.27 -1.39
CA TYR A 160 -12.51 1.38 -0.44
C TYR A 160 -11.45 0.76 0.46
N GLY A 161 -11.48 1.15 1.74
CA GLY A 161 -10.52 0.72 2.76
C GLY A 161 -11.07 -0.36 3.70
N GLN A 162 -10.32 -0.62 4.78
CA GLN A 162 -10.66 -1.62 5.80
C GLN A 162 -12.05 -1.44 6.43
N ASP A 163 -12.48 -0.18 6.54
CA ASP A 163 -13.72 0.20 7.21
C ASP A 163 -14.99 0.03 6.33
N PHE A 164 -14.84 -0.37 5.07
CA PHE A 164 -15.95 -0.63 4.17
C PHE A 164 -16.69 -1.92 4.58
N ASP A 165 -17.82 -1.76 5.28
CA ASP A 165 -18.50 -2.85 5.99
C ASP A 165 -19.60 -3.57 5.20
N ASN A 166 -19.25 -4.09 4.02
CA ASN A 166 -20.12 -4.96 3.24
C ASN A 166 -19.55 -6.37 3.12
N ALA A 167 -20.43 -7.36 3.32
CA ALA A 167 -20.07 -8.76 3.15
C ALA A 167 -20.28 -9.19 1.69
N HIS A 168 -19.30 -9.88 1.14
CA HIS A 168 -19.27 -10.38 -0.24
C HIS A 168 -19.31 -11.91 -0.27
N ASN A 169 -19.97 -12.56 0.69
CA ASN A 169 -19.90 -14.01 0.89
C ASN A 169 -20.40 -14.84 -0.30
N THR A 170 -21.21 -14.29 -1.22
CA THR A 170 -21.58 -15.02 -2.45
C THR A 170 -20.37 -15.25 -3.35
N GLN A 171 -19.38 -14.34 -3.31
CA GLN A 171 -18.12 -14.47 -4.05
C GLN A 171 -17.20 -15.58 -3.52
N LEU A 172 -17.56 -16.26 -2.42
CA LEU A 172 -16.82 -17.44 -1.97
C LEU A 172 -16.77 -18.52 -3.06
N SER A 173 -17.90 -18.77 -3.73
CA SER A 173 -18.04 -19.81 -4.75
C SER A 173 -18.48 -19.29 -6.12
N GLU A 174 -18.91 -18.03 -6.20
CA GLU A 174 -19.31 -17.41 -7.46
C GLU A 174 -18.22 -16.42 -7.91
N SER A 175 -17.85 -16.45 -9.18
CA SER A 175 -16.97 -15.43 -9.75
C SER A 175 -17.72 -14.13 -10.01
N ASN A 176 -16.97 -13.03 -10.13
CA ASN A 176 -17.49 -11.73 -10.51
C ASN A 176 -16.44 -10.96 -11.31
N ASP A 177 -16.87 -10.17 -12.29
CA ASP A 177 -15.98 -9.39 -13.17
C ASP A 177 -15.41 -8.13 -12.49
N LEU A 178 -15.94 -7.76 -11.32
CA LEU A 178 -15.54 -6.58 -10.56
C LEU A 178 -14.53 -6.89 -9.45
N TYR A 179 -14.45 -8.14 -9.00
CA TYR A 179 -13.72 -8.50 -7.79
C TYR A 179 -12.68 -9.57 -8.09
N SER A 180 -11.45 -9.28 -7.72
CA SER A 180 -10.30 -10.19 -7.73
C SER A 180 -10.01 -10.63 -6.29
N THR A 181 -8.96 -11.41 -6.04
CA THR A 181 -8.59 -11.87 -4.69
C THR A 181 -7.17 -11.47 -4.35
N PHE A 182 -6.96 -10.93 -3.14
CA PHE A 182 -5.60 -10.65 -2.66
C PHE A 182 -4.88 -11.95 -2.33
N LEU A 183 -3.86 -12.26 -3.13
CA LEU A 183 -2.92 -13.33 -2.86
C LEU A 183 -1.53 -12.73 -2.64
N ILE A 184 -0.78 -13.34 -1.72
CA ILE A 184 0.56 -12.90 -1.35
C ILE A 184 1.57 -14.04 -1.41
N GLN A 185 2.84 -13.65 -1.41
CA GLN A 185 3.96 -14.47 -1.05
C GLN A 185 4.72 -13.81 0.10
N SER A 186 4.86 -14.55 1.19
CA SER A 186 5.80 -14.25 2.26
C SER A 186 7.20 -14.69 1.80
N GLN A 187 8.15 -13.77 1.59
CA GLN A 187 9.47 -14.09 1.01
C GLN A 187 10.28 -15.14 1.82
N PRO A 188 11.28 -15.84 1.21
CA PRO A 188 11.95 -15.47 -0.06
C PRO A 188 12.13 -16.60 -1.09
N GLN A 189 11.85 -16.33 -2.37
CA GLN A 189 12.55 -17.01 -3.47
C GLN A 189 13.50 -16.05 -4.18
N ALA A 190 14.77 -16.44 -4.16
CA ALA A 190 15.85 -15.80 -4.89
C ALA A 190 15.78 -16.22 -6.37
N GLN A 191 15.83 -15.22 -7.26
CA GLN A 191 16.26 -15.18 -8.68
C GLN A 191 15.30 -14.26 -9.46
N ALA A 192 15.70 -13.20 -10.16
CA ALA A 192 17.00 -12.58 -10.38
C ALA A 192 16.81 -11.06 -10.51
N SER A 193 17.31 -10.26 -9.56
CA SER A 193 17.50 -8.83 -9.81
C SER A 193 18.79 -8.65 -10.59
N SER A 194 18.69 -8.48 -11.91
CA SER A 194 19.73 -7.75 -12.64
C SER A 194 19.72 -6.32 -12.12
N THR A 195 20.66 -6.03 -11.22
CA THR A 195 20.97 -4.66 -10.81
C THR A 195 21.53 -3.94 -12.02
N VAL A 196 20.69 -3.18 -12.74
CA VAL A 196 21.21 -2.13 -13.60
C VAL A 196 21.50 -0.95 -12.67
N SER A 197 22.77 -0.86 -12.26
CA SER A 197 23.32 0.31 -11.59
C SER A 197 23.23 1.51 -12.54
N ALA A 198 22.12 2.26 -12.49
CA ALA A 198 22.06 3.60 -13.03
C ALA A 198 22.84 4.52 -12.09
N GLY A 199 24.01 4.98 -12.54
CA GLY A 199 24.85 5.90 -11.79
C GLY A 199 24.07 7.17 -11.41
N ALA A 200 24.07 7.49 -10.12
CA ALA A 200 23.52 8.74 -9.62
C ALA A 200 24.36 9.94 -10.11
N PRO A 201 23.74 11.02 -10.60
CA PRO A 201 24.29 12.35 -10.42
C PRO A 201 23.86 12.89 -9.05
N ASN A 202 24.86 13.25 -8.24
CA ASN A 202 24.70 14.03 -7.02
C ASN A 202 23.85 15.29 -7.28
N ALA A 203 22.91 15.62 -6.39
CA ALA A 203 22.95 16.86 -5.59
C ALA A 203 21.63 17.11 -4.80
N PHE A 204 21.82 17.64 -3.59
CA PHE A 204 20.85 18.25 -2.67
C PHE A 204 19.97 17.30 -1.82
N ALA A 205 20.60 16.80 -0.75
CA ALA A 205 19.88 16.43 0.47
C ALA A 205 19.27 17.68 1.12
N PHE A 206 17.95 17.78 1.14
CA PHE A 206 17.22 18.64 2.06
C PHE A 206 17.36 18.04 3.47
N LEU A 207 18.22 18.63 4.30
CA LEU A 207 18.26 18.33 5.73
C LEU A 207 17.13 19.10 6.43
N CYS A 208 16.11 18.38 6.90
CA CYS A 208 15.18 18.89 7.89
C CYS A 208 15.93 19.13 9.21
N PHE A 209 16.29 20.37 9.49
CA PHE A 209 16.80 20.78 10.80
C PHE A 209 15.65 21.15 11.73
N PRO A 210 15.50 20.54 12.92
CA PRO A 210 14.77 21.18 14.00
C PRO A 210 15.64 22.30 14.57
N PHE A 211 15.14 23.54 14.53
CA PHE A 211 15.72 24.69 15.22
C PHE A 211 15.78 24.41 16.73
N VAL A 212 16.96 24.18 17.27
CA VAL A 212 17.22 24.25 18.72
C VAL A 212 18.02 25.52 18.99
N TRP A 213 17.32 26.53 19.51
CA TRP A 213 17.91 27.81 19.92
C TRP A 213 18.44 27.70 21.36
N LEU A 214 19.75 27.58 21.54
CA LEU A 214 20.39 27.78 22.84
C LEU A 214 21.70 28.55 22.67
N ALA A 215 21.69 29.85 22.99
CA ALA A 215 22.89 30.64 23.17
C ALA A 215 23.03 31.03 24.65
N ILE A 216 23.98 30.37 25.31
CA ILE A 216 24.43 30.59 26.67
C ILE A 216 25.27 31.89 26.72
N ARG A 217 24.96 32.78 27.68
CA ARG A 217 25.78 33.96 28.04
C ARG A 217 27.18 33.52 28.51
N LYS A 218 28.25 34.14 28.00
CA LYS A 218 29.50 34.26 28.77
C LYS A 218 30.25 35.57 28.50
N LYS A 219 30.36 36.31 29.61
CA LYS A 219 31.13 37.51 29.94
C LYS A 219 32.64 37.19 30.02
N ILE A 220 33.51 38.08 29.54
CA ILE A 220 34.94 38.38 29.89
C ILE A 220 35.31 39.60 29.00
N ARG A 221 35.32 40.87 29.45
CA ARG A 221 36.40 41.64 30.12
C ARG A 221 37.82 41.27 29.68
N GLU A 222 38.41 42.08 28.80
CA GLU A 222 39.57 42.94 29.11
C GLU A 222 39.33 44.33 28.51
#